data_AF-A0A1J3K551-F1
#
_entry.id   AF-A0A1J3K551-F1
#
_cell.length_a   1.000
_cell.length_b   1.000
_cell.length_c   1.000
_cell.angle_alpha   90.00
_cell.angle_beta   90.00
_cell.angle_gamma   90.00
#
_symmetry.space_group_name_H-M   'P 1'
#
loop_
_entity.id
_entity.type
_entity.pdbx_description
1 polymer ?
#
loop_
_entity_poly.entity_id
_entity_poly.type
_entity_poly.pdbx_seq_one_letter_code
_entity_poly.pdbx_strand_id
1 'polypeptide(L)'
;SLSPEELQEIRETHASDTAIDKEKDSIELGLAKLCLEQNIPYLGICRGSQILNVACGGTLYLDLEKELTNKLPEERRAKHIDYDDYDGHRHVVTIVDNSPLHSWFKDSLDGDNMEI
;
A
#
# COMPACT_ATOMS: atom_id res chain seq x y z
N SER A 1 -18.70 -1.02 1.15
CA SER A 1 -18.23 -1.39 -0.20
C SER A 1 -18.64 -0.29 -1.14
N LEU A 2 -17.77 0.06 -2.09
CA LEU A 2 -18.02 1.10 -3.10
C LEU A 2 -19.17 0.69 -4.04
N SER A 3 -19.93 1.68 -4.50
CA SER A 3 -21.00 1.50 -5.48
C SER A 3 -20.43 1.24 -6.89
N PRO A 4 -21.20 0.65 -7.82
CA PRO A 4 -20.76 0.47 -9.20
C PRO A 4 -20.38 1.78 -9.91
N GLU A 5 -21.05 2.88 -9.57
CA GLU A 5 -20.76 4.21 -10.11
C GLU A 5 -19.42 4.74 -9.58
N GLU A 6 -19.17 4.58 -8.28
CA GLU A 6 -17.89 4.98 -7.67
C GLU A 6 -16.72 4.19 -8.26
N LEU A 7 -16.90 2.90 -8.53
CA LEU A 7 -15.90 2.04 -9.17
C LEU A 7 -15.61 2.45 -10.61
N GLN A 8 -16.62 2.86 -11.36
CA GLN A 8 -16.44 3.33 -12.73
C GLN A 8 -15.68 4.66 -12.76
N GLU A 9 -16.00 5.59 -11.86
CA GLU A 9 -15.31 6.88 -11.74
C GLU A 9 -13.84 6.70 -11.32
N ILE A 10 -13.53 5.77 -10.42
CA ILE A 10 -12.13 5.44 -10.06
C ILE A 10 -11.36 4.95 -11.31
N ARG A 11 -11.98 4.08 -12.11
CA ARG A 11 -11.37 3.55 -13.34
C ARG A 11 -11.09 4.63 -14.38
N GLU A 12 -11.98 5.60 -14.48
CA GLU A 12 -11.80 6.72 -15.42
C GLU A 12 -10.71 7.69 -14.94
N THR A 13 -10.62 7.92 -13.63
CA THR A 13 -9.66 8.86 -13.02
C THR A 13 -8.24 8.27 -12.96
N HIS A 14 -8.11 6.97 -12.68
CA HIS A 14 -6.83 6.27 -12.54
C HIS A 14 -6.70 5.15 -13.57
N ALA A 15 -6.94 5.46 -14.86
CA ALA A 15 -7.00 4.45 -15.93
C ALA A 15 -5.72 3.62 -16.11
N SER A 16 -4.55 4.16 -15.79
CA SER A 16 -3.27 3.43 -15.82
C SER A 16 -3.15 2.39 -14.70
N ASP A 17 -3.59 2.73 -13.49
CA ASP A 17 -3.39 1.92 -12.28
C ASP A 17 -4.57 0.98 -11.98
N THR A 18 -5.75 1.31 -12.52
CA THR A 18 -6.96 0.48 -12.43
C THR A 18 -7.07 -0.53 -13.57
N ALA A 19 -6.09 -0.58 -14.47
CA ALA A 19 -5.97 -1.61 -15.48
C ALA A 19 -5.83 -2.97 -14.78
N ILE A 20 -6.93 -3.72 -14.70
CA ILE A 20 -6.95 -5.04 -14.08
C ILE A 20 -6.26 -6.02 -15.03
N ASP A 21 -5.00 -6.31 -14.73
CA ASP A 21 -4.23 -7.38 -15.37
C ASP A 21 -4.34 -8.66 -14.54
N LYS A 22 -5.40 -9.43 -14.82
CA LYS A 22 -5.67 -10.68 -14.11
C LYS A 22 -4.56 -11.70 -14.23
N GLU A 23 -3.84 -11.71 -15.35
CA GLU A 23 -2.76 -12.67 -15.58
C GLU A 23 -1.57 -12.31 -14.70
N LYS A 24 -1.15 -11.04 -14.73
CA LYS A 24 -0.09 -10.52 -13.87
C LYS A 24 -0.43 -10.68 -12.38
N ASP A 25 -1.65 -10.31 -11.97
CA ASP A 25 -2.13 -10.48 -10.59
C ASP A 25 -2.05 -11.94 -10.13
N SER A 26 -2.44 -12.88 -11.00
CA SER A 26 -2.40 -14.31 -10.70
C SER A 26 -0.97 -14.83 -10.53
N ILE A 27 -0.04 -14.37 -11.38
CA ILE A 27 1.37 -14.73 -11.31
C ILE A 27 1.99 -14.21 -10.02
N GLU A 28 1.81 -12.93 -9.70
CA GLU A 28 2.43 -12.31 -8.54
C GLU A 28 1.85 -12.85 -7.22
N LEU A 29 0.53 -13.03 -7.15
CA LEU A 29 -0.11 -13.63 -5.98
C LEU A 29 0.31 -15.09 -5.80
N GLY A 30 0.41 -15.85 -6.89
CA GLY A 30 0.91 -17.23 -6.87
C GLY A 30 2.35 -17.31 -6.39
N LEU A 31 3.22 -16.44 -6.89
CA LEU A 31 4.62 -16.37 -6.48
C LEU A 31 4.76 -15.98 -5.00
N ALA A 32 4.01 -14.97 -4.54
CA ALA A 32 4.02 -14.57 -3.13
C ALA A 32 3.61 -15.72 -2.20
N LYS A 33 2.54 -16.45 -2.55
CA LYS A 33 2.10 -17.63 -1.79
C LYS A 33 3.15 -18.73 -1.77
N LEU A 34 3.78 -19.01 -2.90
CA LEU A 34 4.84 -20.01 -2.99
C LEU A 34 6.05 -19.64 -2.12
N CYS A 35 6.46 -18.37 -2.12
CA CYS A 35 7.54 -17.89 -1.25
C CYS A 35 7.19 -18.09 0.23
N LEU A 36 5.95 -17.79 0.64
CA LEU A 36 5.49 -18.01 2.00
C LEU A 36 5.49 -19.50 2.38
N GLU A 37 4.96 -20.37 1.52
CA GLU A 37 4.92 -21.82 1.73
C GLU A 37 6.33 -22.44 1.84
N GLN A 38 7.29 -21.92 1.07
CA GLN A 38 8.66 -22.42 1.02
C GLN A 38 9.62 -21.70 1.98
N ASN A 39 9.15 -20.76 2.79
CA ASN A 39 9.98 -19.93 3.68
C ASN A 39 11.10 -19.18 2.93
N ILE A 40 10.80 -18.69 1.71
CA ILE A 40 11.72 -17.87 0.92
C ILE A 40 11.56 -16.40 1.36
N PRO A 41 12.66 -15.70 1.73
CA PRO A 41 12.59 -14.27 2.06
C PRO A 41 12.04 -13.44 0.90
N TYR A 42 11.10 -12.55 1.21
CA TYR A 42 10.42 -11.69 0.24
C TYR A 42 10.33 -10.25 0.78
N LEU A 43 10.59 -9.27 -0.08
CA LEU A 43 10.40 -7.85 0.20
C LEU A 43 9.46 -7.25 -0.85
N GLY A 44 8.29 -6.79 -0.41
CA GLY A 44 7.31 -6.12 -1.26
C GLY A 44 7.43 -4.61 -1.12
N ILE A 45 7.65 -3.89 -2.24
CA ILE A 45 7.71 -2.43 -2.28
C ILE A 45 6.52 -1.90 -3.08
N CYS A 46 5.88 -0.83 -2.59
CA CYS A 46 4.68 -0.25 -3.21
C CYS A 46 3.62 -1.34 -3.43
N ARG A 47 3.26 -1.65 -4.68
CA ARG A 47 2.32 -2.73 -5.02
C ARG A 47 2.76 -4.10 -4.52
N GLY A 48 4.06 -4.38 -4.44
CA GLY A 48 4.55 -5.65 -3.87
C GLY A 48 4.09 -5.86 -2.42
N SER A 49 4.08 -4.80 -1.61
CA SER A 49 3.60 -4.88 -0.22
C SER A 49 2.10 -5.16 -0.15
N GLN A 50 1.32 -4.64 -1.10
CA GLN A 50 -0.12 -4.86 -1.22
C GLN A 50 -0.41 -6.33 -1.58
N ILE A 51 0.33 -6.89 -2.54
CA ILE A 51 0.23 -8.31 -2.90
C ILE A 51 0.56 -9.21 -1.70
N LEU A 52 1.61 -8.89 -0.94
CA LEU A 52 1.98 -9.64 0.25
C LEU A 52 0.88 -9.63 1.31
N ASN A 53 0.29 -8.45 1.58
CA ASN A 53 -0.83 -8.32 2.52
C ASN A 53 -2.01 -9.23 2.12
N VAL A 54 -2.40 -9.22 0.84
CA VAL A 54 -3.49 -10.07 0.33
C VAL A 54 -3.11 -11.56 0.36
N ALA A 55 -1.87 -11.92 0.03
CA ALA A 55 -1.39 -13.30 0.12
C ALA A 55 -1.49 -13.86 1.54
N CYS A 56 -1.27 -13.01 2.55
CA CYS A 56 -1.43 -13.32 3.98
C CYS A 56 -2.89 -13.24 4.49
N GLY A 57 -3.87 -12.98 3.62
CA GLY A 57 -5.29 -12.91 3.97
C GLY A 57 -5.79 -11.53 4.40
N GLY A 58 -4.99 -10.48 4.23
CA GLY A 58 -5.40 -9.10 4.44
C GLY A 58 -6.28 -8.53 3.31
N THR A 59 -6.74 -7.30 3.51
CA THR A 59 -7.55 -6.56 2.53
C THR A 59 -6.89 -5.22 2.19
N LEU A 60 -7.33 -4.60 1.10
CA LEU A 60 -6.86 -3.28 0.66
C LEU A 60 -8.04 -2.31 0.58
N TYR A 61 -7.76 -1.03 0.81
CA TYR A 61 -8.61 0.05 0.32
C TYR A 61 -8.35 0.19 -1.18
N LEU A 62 -9.42 0.18 -1.98
CA LEU A 62 -9.32 0.36 -3.42
C LEU A 62 -9.07 1.84 -3.74
N ASP A 63 -9.71 2.75 -3.00
CA ASP A 63 -9.52 4.18 -3.16
C ASP A 63 -9.48 4.88 -1.80
N LEU A 64 -8.33 5.49 -1.48
CA LEU A 64 -8.13 6.15 -0.19
C LEU A 64 -9.04 7.36 -0.03
N GLU A 65 -9.22 8.14 -1.09
CA GLU A 65 -10.03 9.36 -1.05
C GLU A 65 -11.50 8.99 -0.82
N LYS A 66 -12.04 8.05 -1.58
CA LYS A 66 -13.45 7.67 -1.43
C LYS A 66 -13.73 6.92 -0.13
N GLU A 67 -12.82 6.07 0.32
CA GLU A 67 -13.09 5.22 1.48
C GLU A 67 -12.73 5.86 2.83
N LEU A 68 -11.83 6.85 2.85
CA LEU A 68 -11.29 7.45 4.07
C LEU A 68 -11.49 8.96 4.21
N THR A 69 -11.80 9.73 3.16
CA THR A 69 -11.95 11.20 3.24
C THR A 69 -12.91 11.65 4.33
N ASN A 70 -14.05 10.98 4.47
CA ASN A 70 -15.05 11.35 5.50
C ASN A 70 -14.73 10.80 6.90
N LYS A 71 -13.68 9.98 7.04
CA LYS A 71 -13.28 9.35 8.31
C LYS A 71 -12.04 10.00 8.93
N LEU A 72 -11.32 10.81 8.17
CA LEU A 72 -10.09 11.46 8.61
C LEU A 72 -10.23 12.99 8.59
N PRO A 73 -9.57 13.69 9.54
CA PRO A 73 -9.35 15.14 9.47
C PRO A 73 -8.71 15.54 8.14
N GLU A 74 -8.97 16.76 7.68
CA GLU A 74 -8.54 17.25 6.37
C GLU A 74 -7.03 17.11 6.17
N GLU A 75 -6.25 17.43 7.20
CA GLU A 75 -4.79 17.34 7.24
C GLU A 75 -4.23 15.90 7.14
N ARG A 76 -5.08 14.88 7.27
CA ARG A 76 -4.69 13.45 7.16
C ARG A 76 -5.29 12.76 5.95
N ARG A 77 -6.00 13.51 5.09
CA ARG A 77 -6.54 12.96 3.85
C ARG A 77 -5.40 12.81 2.85
N ALA A 78 -5.25 11.60 2.32
CA ALA A 78 -4.34 11.33 1.22
C ALA A 78 -5.17 11.12 -0.05
N LYS A 79 -4.73 11.73 -1.15
CA LYS A 79 -5.23 11.35 -2.48
C LYS A 79 -4.69 9.98 -2.82
N HIS A 80 -5.45 9.22 -3.61
CA HIS A 80 -5.00 7.90 -4.07
C HIS A 80 -3.69 7.99 -4.85
N ILE A 81 -3.63 8.89 -5.84
CA ILE A 81 -2.40 9.30 -6.55
C ILE A 81 -2.48 10.80 -6.80
N ASP A 82 -1.41 11.54 -6.49
CA ASP A 82 -1.22 12.91 -6.94
C ASP A 82 -0.21 12.94 -8.09
N TYR A 83 -0.69 13.11 -9.32
CA TYR A 83 0.20 13.11 -10.50
C TYR A 83 1.03 14.38 -10.61
N ASP A 84 0.61 15.47 -9.98
CA ASP A 84 1.36 16.74 -9.96
C ASP A 84 2.50 16.69 -8.92
N ASP A 85 2.36 15.85 -7.89
CA ASP A 85 3.35 15.67 -6.82
C ASP A 85 3.55 14.18 -6.45
N TYR A 86 3.90 13.37 -7.45
CA TYR A 86 4.01 11.91 -7.28
C TYR A 86 5.06 11.50 -6.24
N ASP A 87 6.22 12.17 -6.25
CA ASP A 87 7.36 11.85 -5.37
C ASP A 87 7.35 12.62 -4.04
N GLY A 88 6.55 13.67 -3.91
CA GLY A 88 6.52 14.53 -2.72
C GLY A 88 5.65 14.01 -1.58
N HIS A 89 4.79 13.03 -1.84
CA HIS A 89 3.91 12.50 -0.81
C HIS A 89 4.70 11.74 0.27
N ARG A 90 4.72 12.31 1.48
CA ARG A 90 5.30 11.69 2.68
C ARG A 90 4.26 11.59 3.79
N HIS A 91 4.27 10.47 4.50
CA HIS A 91 3.46 10.28 5.69
C HIS A 91 4.28 9.61 6.80
N VAL A 92 3.91 9.90 8.05
CA VAL A 92 4.54 9.28 9.20
C VAL A 92 4.08 7.84 9.31
N VAL A 93 5.03 6.93 9.54
CA VAL A 93 4.78 5.53 9.86
C VAL A 93 5.24 5.23 11.28
N THR A 94 4.52 4.34 11.96
CA THR A 94 4.99 3.77 13.23
C THR A 94 5.59 2.41 12.96
N ILE A 95 6.86 2.23 13.31
CA ILE A 95 7.53 0.94 13.21
C ILE A 95 7.15 0.12 14.46
N VAL A 96 6.67 -1.10 14.25
CA VAL A 96 6.28 -2.00 15.33
C VAL A 96 7.51 -2.57 16.01
N ASP A 97 7.59 -2.46 17.33
CA ASP A 97 8.68 -3.00 18.15
C ASP A 97 8.89 -4.50 17.89
N ASN A 98 10.15 -4.95 17.96
CA ASN A 98 10.57 -6.34 17.74
C ASN A 98 10.23 -6.91 16.35
N SER A 99 9.82 -6.08 15.39
CA SER A 99 9.71 -6.48 13.98
C SER A 99 11.09 -6.48 13.29
N PRO A 100 11.25 -7.18 12.14
CA PRO A 100 12.45 -7.05 11.31
C PRO A 100 12.73 -5.61 10.88
N LEU A 101 11.69 -4.81 10.62
CA LEU A 101 11.85 -3.41 10.25
C LEU A 101 12.41 -2.58 11.41
N HIS A 102 11.98 -2.84 12.64
CA HIS A 102 12.53 -2.21 13.85
C HIS A 102 14.02 -2.51 14.02
N SER A 103 14.46 -3.75 13.78
CA SER A 103 15.88 -4.09 13.88
C SER A 103 16.72 -3.44 12.79
N TRP A 104 16.19 -3.29 11.57
CA TRP A 104 16.89 -2.63 10.46
C TRP A 104 17.04 -1.11 10.66
N PHE A 105 16.05 -0.47 11.27
CA PHE A 105 16.02 0.99 11.44
C PHE A 105 16.37 1.45 12.86
N LYS A 106 16.86 0.55 13.73
CA LYS A 106 17.15 0.83 15.14
C LYS A 106 18.01 2.09 15.33
N ASP A 107 19.12 2.18 14.59
CA ASP A 107 20.05 3.32 14.69
C ASP A 107 19.44 4.65 14.20
N SER A 108 18.43 4.58 13.33
CA SER A 108 17.68 5.73 12.83
C SER A 108 16.50 6.13 13.73
N LEU A 109 16.07 5.26 14.63
CA LEU A 109 14.97 5.49 15.57
C LEU A 109 15.44 6.08 16.90
N ASP A 110 16.70 5.82 17.29
CA ASP A 110 17.32 6.33 18.53
C ASP A 110 17.76 7.82 18.44
N GLY A 111 17.61 8.44 17.26
CA GLY A 111 17.81 9.88 17.06
C GLY A 111 16.46 10.62 17.03
N ASP A 112 16.32 11.63 17.88
CA ASP A 112 15.07 12.39 18.18
C ASP A 112 14.33 13.04 16.99
N ASN A 113 14.74 12.82 15.74
CA ASN A 113 14.03 13.30 14.55
C ASN A 113 14.34 12.40 13.36
N MET A 114 13.40 11.53 13.00
CA MET A 114 13.35 10.95 11.67
C MET A 114 12.69 11.99 10.75
N GLU A 115 13.44 13.01 10.34
CA GLU A 115 13.05 13.85 9.19
C GLU A 115 13.31 13.05 7.92
N ILE A 116 12.25 12.58 7.28
CA ILE A 116 12.27 12.05 5.90
C ILE A 116 11.54 13.03 5.00
#